data_AF-A0A9W5ZY81-F1
#
_entry.id   AF-A0A9W5ZY81-F1
#
_cell.length_a   1.000
_cell.length_b   1.000
_cell.length_c   1.000
_cell.angle_alpha   90.00
_cell.angle_beta   90.00
_cell.angle_gamma   90.00
#
_symmetry.space_group_name_H-M   'P 1'
#
loop_
_entity.id
_entity.type
_entity.pdbx_description
1 polymer ?
#
loop_
_entity_poly.entity_id
_entity_poly.type
_entity_poly.pdbx_seq_one_letter_code
_entity_poly.pdbx_strand_id
1 'polypeptide(L)'
;MSWSQTPDAVGILSRWDPETGRADEQLIIRSHQTVYVGRDPDKCHFVLDNKFVSRQHLRIYTILFDHENPGSILPLVYAEDISENGAVWNIYPMSGKGGFLLSDGDIIQLPVGIFLRFSYQMHVQERLGIVMTKEIQFFNNTYCVTPRRLGSGAYGQVYMAYNSISGQQLACKYGKKLLESGREANLRKRLEFSSREALILKDLCHPNIISLKKVIQTSYHVYLFQELL
;
A
#
# COMPACT_ATOMS: atom_id res chain seq x y z
N MET A 1 9.38 25.55 -1.44
CA MET A 1 8.99 25.48 -2.87
C MET A 1 7.55 24.98 -2.92
N SER A 2 6.65 25.69 -3.61
CA SER A 2 5.23 25.28 -3.71
C SER A 2 5.03 24.32 -4.88
N TRP A 3 4.36 23.19 -4.63
CA TRP A 3 4.12 22.06 -5.55
C TRP A 3 3.35 22.37 -6.85
N SER A 4 2.84 23.59 -7.01
CA SER A 4 2.14 24.07 -8.21
C SER A 4 3.01 24.14 -9.48
N GLN A 5 4.27 23.72 -9.43
CA GLN A 5 5.22 23.75 -10.55
C GLN A 5 5.69 22.35 -11.03
N THR A 6 5.23 21.25 -10.43
CA THR A 6 5.65 19.88 -10.82
C THR A 6 4.47 18.92 -10.97
N PRO A 7 3.83 18.86 -12.15
CA PRO A 7 2.61 18.07 -12.38
C PRO A 7 2.83 16.54 -12.30
N ASP A 8 4.07 16.08 -12.34
CA ASP A 8 4.49 14.68 -12.31
C ASP A 8 4.94 14.19 -10.93
N ALA A 9 4.93 15.06 -9.92
CA ALA A 9 5.39 14.71 -8.58
C ALA A 9 4.37 13.82 -7.85
N VAL A 10 4.82 12.65 -7.40
CA VAL A 10 4.00 11.61 -6.75
C VAL A 10 4.37 11.34 -5.30
N GLY A 11 5.32 12.11 -4.75
CA GLY A 11 5.70 12.04 -3.34
C GLY A 11 7.03 12.73 -3.06
N ILE A 12 7.35 12.85 -1.78
CA ILE A 12 8.66 13.26 -1.29
C ILE A 12 9.22 12.13 -0.45
N LEU A 13 10.46 11.76 -0.72
CA LEU A 13 11.28 10.99 0.19
C LEU A 13 12.17 11.95 0.95
N SER A 14 12.14 11.91 2.28
CA SER A 14 12.99 12.74 3.10
C SER A 14 13.78 11.93 4.11
N ARG A 15 15.03 12.28 4.36
CA ARG A 15 15.70 11.81 5.58
C ARG A 15 14.96 12.41 6.78
N TRP A 16 14.66 11.54 7.75
CA TRP A 16 13.82 11.86 8.89
C TRP A 16 14.53 11.50 10.17
N ASP A 17 14.38 12.37 11.17
CA ASP A 17 14.89 12.14 12.51
C ASP A 17 13.71 11.81 13.45
N PRO A 18 13.67 10.58 14.01
CA PRO A 18 12.62 10.18 14.94
C PRO A 18 12.61 10.95 16.26
N GLU A 19 13.76 11.45 16.71
CA GLU A 19 13.87 12.13 18.01
C GLU A 19 13.37 13.57 17.93
N THR A 20 13.75 14.27 16.86
CA THR A 20 13.36 15.68 16.67
C THR A 20 12.09 15.86 15.83
N GLY A 21 11.65 14.80 15.13
CA GLY A 21 10.54 14.82 14.20
C GLY A 21 10.81 15.62 12.92
N ARG A 22 12.05 16.06 12.70
CA ARG A 22 12.43 16.93 11.57
C ARG A 22 12.76 16.11 10.33
N ALA A 23 12.55 16.73 9.18
CA ALA A 23 12.99 16.24 7.88
C ALA A 23 13.96 17.26 7.28
N ASP A 24 15.09 16.80 6.76
CA ASP A 24 16.15 17.66 6.22
C ASP A 24 16.32 17.48 4.70
N GLU A 25 17.09 16.48 4.28
CA GLU A 25 17.37 16.18 2.88
C GLU A 25 16.13 15.56 2.23
N GLN A 26 15.70 16.11 1.10
CA GLN A 26 14.47 15.72 0.42
C GLN A 26 14.71 15.45 -1.07
N LEU A 27 14.05 14.43 -1.57
CA LEU A 27 13.98 14.09 -2.98
C LEU A 27 12.52 14.00 -3.42
N ILE A 28 12.18 14.73 -4.47
CA ILE A 28 10.87 14.63 -5.12
C ILE A 28 10.85 13.35 -5.95
N ILE A 29 9.87 12.48 -5.69
CA ILE A 29 9.60 11.29 -6.49
C ILE A 29 8.66 11.69 -7.62
N ARG A 30 9.01 11.32 -8.86
CA ARG A 30 8.23 11.58 -10.07
C ARG A 30 7.61 10.30 -10.61
N SER A 31 6.42 10.40 -11.20
CA SER A 31 5.65 9.26 -11.70
C SER A 31 6.38 8.40 -12.75
N HIS A 32 7.24 9.02 -13.57
CA HIS A 32 7.93 8.36 -14.68
C HIS A 32 9.38 7.98 -14.37
N GLN A 33 9.81 8.12 -13.12
CA GLN A 33 11.21 7.94 -12.73
C GLN A 33 11.33 6.84 -11.68
N THR A 34 12.23 5.88 -11.95
CA THR A 34 12.74 4.99 -10.92
C THR A 34 13.86 5.70 -10.17
N VAL A 35 13.69 5.83 -8.86
CA VAL A 35 14.65 6.44 -7.94
C VAL A 35 15.44 5.33 -7.26
N TYR A 36 16.75 5.54 -7.12
CA TYR A 36 17.62 4.66 -6.35
C TYR A 36 18.18 5.41 -5.15
N VAL A 37 18.15 4.75 -4.00
CA VAL A 37 18.74 5.24 -2.75
C VAL A 37 19.91 4.33 -2.38
N GLY A 38 21.05 4.88 -2.04
CA GLY A 38 22.26 4.09 -1.75
C GLY A 38 23.50 4.95 -1.61
N ARG A 39 24.66 4.31 -1.41
CA ARG A 39 25.93 5.04 -1.22
C ARG A 39 26.67 5.42 -2.50
N ASP A 40 26.22 4.95 -3.65
CA ASP A 40 26.90 5.16 -4.94
C ASP A 40 26.38 6.42 -5.64
N PRO A 41 27.17 7.52 -5.72
CA PRO A 41 26.69 8.78 -6.27
C PRO A 41 26.42 8.73 -7.78
N ASP A 42 27.01 7.77 -8.50
CA ASP A 42 26.81 7.64 -9.95
C ASP A 42 25.52 6.89 -10.29
N LYS A 43 24.96 6.16 -9.33
CA LYS A 43 23.77 5.30 -9.53
C LYS A 43 22.55 5.73 -8.73
N CYS A 44 22.76 6.49 -7.65
CA CYS A 44 21.71 6.86 -6.72
C CYS A 44 21.30 8.32 -6.87
N HIS A 45 19.99 8.54 -6.78
CA HIS A 45 19.40 9.86 -6.79
C HIS A 45 19.32 10.45 -5.38
N PHE A 46 19.28 9.57 -4.37
CA PHE A 46 19.41 9.92 -2.96
C PHE A 46 20.66 9.23 -2.41
N VAL A 47 21.72 10.00 -2.18
CA VAL A 47 23.03 9.46 -1.82
C VAL A 47 23.18 9.44 -0.30
N LEU A 48 23.46 8.27 0.26
CA LEU A 48 23.70 8.08 1.68
C LEU A 48 25.14 7.60 1.88
N ASP A 49 26.03 8.51 2.27
CA ASP A 49 27.43 8.19 2.53
C ASP A 49 27.60 7.40 3.84
N ASN A 50 27.36 6.09 3.76
CA ASN A 50 27.54 5.18 4.87
C ASN A 50 27.96 3.79 4.40
N LYS A 51 29.00 3.22 5.03
CA LYS A 51 29.55 1.90 4.66
C LYS A 51 28.57 0.74 4.82
N PHE A 52 27.55 0.86 5.67
CA PHE A 52 26.53 -0.17 5.88
C PHE A 52 25.35 -0.07 4.89
N VAL A 53 25.32 0.97 4.07
CA VAL A 53 24.37 1.12 2.98
C VAL A 53 24.98 0.53 1.70
N SER A 54 24.33 -0.45 1.07
CA SER A 54 24.69 -0.96 -0.26
C SER A 54 24.79 0.14 -1.33
N ARG A 55 25.57 -0.10 -2.39
CA ARG A 55 25.76 0.85 -3.52
C ARG A 55 24.42 1.33 -4.07
N GLN A 56 23.49 0.39 -4.28
CA GLN A 56 22.08 0.63 -4.47
C GLN A 56 21.36 -0.19 -3.40
N HIS A 57 20.62 0.48 -2.51
CA HIS A 57 20.02 -0.13 -1.33
C HIS A 57 18.51 -0.26 -1.47
N LEU A 58 17.86 0.81 -1.94
CA LEU A 58 16.44 0.79 -2.26
C LEU A 58 16.23 1.15 -3.74
N ARG A 59 15.22 0.52 -4.32
CA ARG A 59 14.61 0.95 -5.58
C ARG A 59 13.21 1.48 -5.28
N ILE A 60 12.96 2.73 -5.63
CA ILE A 60 11.64 3.35 -5.53
C ILE A 60 11.09 3.55 -6.94
N TYR A 61 9.88 3.06 -7.20
CA TYR A 61 9.25 3.14 -8.50
C TYR A 61 7.75 3.37 -8.37
N THR A 62 7.12 3.86 -9.44
CA THR A 62 5.70 4.22 -9.42
C THR A 62 4.94 3.43 -10.47
N ILE A 63 3.77 2.92 -10.10
CA ILE A 63 2.79 2.34 -11.02
C ILE A 63 1.59 3.29 -11.07
N LEU A 64 1.20 3.68 -12.29
CA LEU A 64 0.00 4.46 -12.57
C LEU A 64 -1.06 3.52 -13.13
N PHE A 65 -2.22 3.45 -12.47
CA PHE A 65 -3.26 2.48 -12.85
C PHE A 65 -4.26 3.05 -13.88
N ASP A 66 -4.52 4.35 -13.83
CA ASP A 66 -5.45 5.03 -14.73
C ASP A 66 -4.78 6.29 -15.30
N HIS A 67 -4.21 6.16 -16.50
CA HIS A 67 -3.59 7.27 -17.21
C HIS A 67 -4.60 8.27 -17.77
N GLU A 68 -5.87 7.86 -17.94
CA GLU A 68 -6.93 8.68 -18.52
C GLU A 68 -7.72 9.45 -17.44
N ASN A 69 -7.75 8.94 -16.21
CA ASN A 69 -8.35 9.61 -15.05
C ASN A 69 -7.45 9.53 -13.79
N PRO A 70 -6.30 10.23 -13.79
CA PRO A 70 -5.28 10.15 -12.74
C PRO A 70 -5.72 10.63 -11.35
N GLY A 71 -6.92 11.19 -11.22
CA GLY A 71 -7.51 11.60 -9.94
C GLY A 71 -8.32 10.50 -9.23
N SER A 72 -8.63 9.38 -9.89
CA SER A 72 -9.52 8.36 -9.33
C SER A 72 -8.81 7.44 -8.32
N ILE A 73 -7.54 7.13 -8.57
CA ILE A 73 -6.68 6.29 -7.72
C ILE A 73 -5.34 7.00 -7.58
N LEU A 74 -4.86 7.15 -6.35
CA LEU A 74 -3.56 7.76 -6.08
C LEU A 74 -2.43 6.93 -6.71
N PRO A 75 -1.34 7.57 -7.18
CA PRO A 75 -0.16 6.85 -7.66
C PRO A 75 0.32 5.78 -6.69
N LEU A 76 0.67 4.61 -7.22
CA LEU A 76 1.16 3.50 -6.42
C LEU A 76 2.69 3.56 -6.38
N VAL A 77 3.22 4.25 -5.38
CA VAL A 77 4.68 4.36 -5.16
C VAL A 77 5.15 3.19 -4.31
N TYR A 78 6.07 2.40 -4.84
CA TYR A 78 6.66 1.24 -4.16
C TYR A 78 8.11 1.51 -3.78
N ALA A 79 8.55 0.95 -2.66
CA ALA A 79 9.95 0.79 -2.32
C ALA A 79 10.30 -0.69 -2.21
N GLU A 80 11.37 -1.10 -2.89
CA GLU A 80 11.90 -2.44 -2.83
C GLU A 80 13.30 -2.42 -2.25
N ASP A 81 13.54 -3.33 -1.30
CA ASP A 81 14.85 -3.60 -0.73
C ASP A 81 15.65 -4.49 -1.69
N ILE A 82 16.71 -3.92 -2.25
CA ILE A 82 17.65 -4.60 -3.15
C ILE A 82 19.05 -4.68 -2.53
N SER A 83 19.13 -4.49 -1.21
CA SER A 83 20.37 -4.41 -0.46
C SER A 83 20.83 -5.75 0.09
N GLU A 84 22.06 -5.76 0.62
CA GLU A 84 22.64 -6.91 1.33
C GLU A 84 22.29 -6.92 2.82
N ASN A 85 22.12 -5.73 3.42
CA ASN A 85 21.95 -5.57 4.88
C ASN A 85 20.49 -5.38 5.31
N GLY A 86 19.58 -5.32 4.35
CA GLY A 86 18.16 -5.23 4.57
C GLY A 86 17.65 -3.82 4.85
N ALA A 87 16.37 -3.62 4.58
CA ALA A 87 15.58 -2.46 5.01
C ALA A 87 14.32 -2.91 5.77
N VAL A 88 13.77 -2.00 6.57
CA VAL A 88 12.57 -2.21 7.38
C VAL A 88 11.53 -1.15 7.05
N TRP A 89 10.36 -1.56 6.57
CA TRP A 89 9.21 -0.67 6.35
C TRP A 89 8.36 -0.63 7.62
N ASN A 90 8.29 0.56 8.23
CA ASN A 90 7.73 0.86 9.55
C ASN A 90 8.38 -0.01 10.64
N ILE A 91 7.97 -1.26 10.76
CA ILE A 91 8.52 -2.26 11.69
C ILE A 91 8.75 -3.64 11.03
N TYR A 92 8.41 -3.79 9.75
CA TYR A 92 8.41 -5.07 9.06
C TYR A 92 9.60 -5.17 8.10
N PRO A 93 10.38 -6.26 8.15
CA PRO A 93 11.52 -6.43 7.26
C PRO A 93 11.05 -6.58 5.81
N MET A 94 11.77 -5.92 4.90
CA MET A 94 11.47 -5.87 3.47
C MET A 94 12.23 -6.92 2.65
N SER A 95 13.40 -7.35 3.13
CA SER A 95 14.30 -8.25 2.39
C SER A 95 13.60 -9.52 1.90
N GLY A 96 13.75 -9.80 0.60
CA GLY A 96 13.18 -10.98 -0.05
C GLY A 96 11.66 -10.98 -0.24
N LYS A 97 10.98 -9.85 0.00
CA LYS A 97 9.50 -9.74 -0.10
C LYS A 97 9.01 -8.86 -1.26
N GLY A 98 9.91 -8.39 -2.12
CA GLY A 98 9.57 -7.51 -3.24
C GLY A 98 9.26 -6.07 -2.80
N GLY A 99 8.43 -5.39 -3.60
CA GLY A 99 8.08 -3.99 -3.37
C GLY A 99 7.03 -3.80 -2.28
N PHE A 100 7.23 -2.80 -1.43
CA PHE A 100 6.26 -2.31 -0.46
C PHE A 100 5.63 -1.01 -0.94
N LEU A 101 4.32 -1.00 -1.05
CA LEU A 101 3.50 0.15 -1.40
C LEU A 101 3.52 1.18 -0.25
N LEU A 102 4.04 2.37 -0.52
CA LEU A 102 4.31 3.43 0.48
C LEU A 102 3.18 4.43 0.60
N SER A 103 2.61 4.56 1.79
CA SER A 103 1.55 5.51 2.13
C SER A 103 2.12 6.74 2.83
N ASP A 104 1.38 7.85 2.82
CA ASP A 104 1.81 9.07 3.49
C ASP A 104 2.16 8.81 4.96
N GLY A 105 3.37 9.22 5.36
CA GLY A 105 3.89 9.05 6.71
C GLY A 105 4.67 7.75 6.95
N ASP A 106 4.70 6.82 5.99
CA ASP A 106 5.48 5.58 6.14
C ASP A 106 6.98 5.88 6.30
N ILE A 107 7.62 5.08 7.14
CA ILE A 107 9.05 5.15 7.42
C ILE A 107 9.75 3.92 6.83
N ILE A 108 10.88 4.12 6.17
CA ILE A 108 11.81 3.07 5.80
C ILE A 108 13.07 3.28 6.62
N GLN A 109 13.34 2.33 7.51
CA GLN A 109 14.58 2.28 8.28
C GLN A 109 15.62 1.46 7.52
N LEU A 110 16.78 2.07 7.31
CA LEU A 110 17.99 1.46 6.79
C LEU A 110 18.95 1.10 7.95
N PRO A 111 20.04 0.35 7.67
CA PRO A 111 21.05 0.06 8.68
C PRO A 111 21.57 1.31 9.39
N VAL A 112 22.10 1.10 10.60
CA VAL A 112 22.70 2.14 11.45
C VAL A 112 21.77 3.33 11.77
N GLY A 113 20.45 3.08 11.86
CA GLY A 113 19.50 4.06 12.35
C GLY A 113 19.25 5.22 11.38
N ILE A 114 19.40 4.98 10.07
CA ILE A 114 19.00 5.94 9.04
C ILE A 114 17.52 5.74 8.77
N PHE A 115 16.72 6.79 8.90
CA PHE A 115 15.29 6.74 8.63
C PHE A 115 14.93 7.63 7.44
N LEU A 116 14.16 7.08 6.52
CA LEU A 116 13.60 7.78 5.38
C LEU A 116 12.09 7.80 5.53
N ARG A 117 11.48 8.98 5.42
CA ARG A 117 10.03 9.15 5.47
C ARG A 117 9.50 9.42 4.08
N PHE A 118 8.47 8.68 3.69
CA PHE A 118 7.67 8.99 2.52
C PHE A 118 6.52 9.92 2.92
N SER A 119 6.35 11.00 2.17
CA SER A 119 5.27 11.96 2.37
C SER A 119 4.56 12.25 1.05
N TYR A 120 3.24 12.40 1.11
CA TYR A 120 2.42 12.66 -0.06
C TYR A 120 1.29 13.65 0.27
N GLN A 121 1.33 14.84 -0.35
CA GLN A 121 0.45 15.97 -0.01
C GLN A 121 -0.87 16.01 -0.79
N MET A 122 -1.42 14.89 -1.28
CA MET A 122 -2.79 14.91 -1.80
C MET A 122 -3.81 14.54 -0.72
N HIS A 123 -4.57 15.55 -0.31
CA HIS A 123 -5.65 15.51 0.67
C HIS A 123 -6.91 14.79 0.14
N VAL A 124 -6.79 13.53 -0.25
CA VAL A 124 -7.96 12.66 -0.43
C VAL A 124 -7.75 11.39 0.39
N GLN A 125 -7.58 11.56 1.70
CA GLN A 125 -7.74 10.43 2.60
C GLN A 125 -9.24 10.14 2.67
N GLU A 126 -9.71 9.25 1.80
CA GLU A 126 -11.10 8.81 1.83
C GLU A 126 -11.39 8.23 3.21
N ARG A 127 -12.38 8.81 3.91
CA ARG A 127 -12.79 8.26 5.19
C ARG A 127 -13.53 6.96 4.92
N LEU A 128 -13.06 5.88 5.53
CA LEU A 128 -13.83 4.65 5.59
C LEU A 128 -15.20 4.95 6.21
N GLY A 129 -16.25 4.32 5.67
CA GLY A 129 -17.60 4.50 6.19
C GLY A 129 -17.71 4.02 7.64
N ILE A 130 -18.52 4.70 8.46
CA ILE A 130 -18.65 4.46 9.91
C ILE A 130 -18.86 2.96 10.25
N VAL A 131 -19.71 2.28 9.50
CA VAL A 131 -20.01 0.85 9.70
C VAL A 131 -18.76 0.00 9.46
N MET A 132 -18.05 0.23 8.35
CA MET A 132 -16.82 -0.49 8.00
C MET A 132 -15.73 -0.23 9.06
N THR A 133 -15.57 1.02 9.53
CA THR A 133 -14.60 1.34 10.58
C THR A 133 -14.87 0.56 11.86
N LYS A 134 -16.13 0.47 12.31
CA LYS A 134 -16.50 -0.33 13.49
C LYS A 134 -16.26 -1.82 13.28
N GLU A 135 -16.50 -2.32 12.08
CA GLU A 135 -16.30 -3.73 11.77
C GLU A 135 -14.82 -4.13 11.70
N ILE A 136 -13.98 -3.28 11.11
CA ILE A 136 -12.53 -3.50 11.04
C ILE A 136 -11.92 -3.64 12.42
N GLN A 137 -12.43 -2.91 13.43
CA GLN A 137 -11.93 -3.01 14.80
C GLN A 137 -11.96 -4.44 15.35
N PHE A 138 -12.89 -5.30 14.90
CA PHE A 138 -12.96 -6.70 15.36
C PHE A 138 -11.81 -7.58 14.86
N PHE A 139 -11.13 -7.21 13.78
CA PHE A 139 -10.06 -8.01 13.19
C PHE A 139 -8.75 -7.23 12.96
N ASN A 140 -8.69 -5.97 13.40
CA ASN A 140 -7.54 -5.09 13.24
C ASN A 140 -6.27 -5.60 13.95
N ASN A 141 -6.42 -6.53 14.90
CA ASN A 141 -5.30 -7.19 15.54
C ASN A 141 -4.54 -8.15 14.62
N THR A 142 -5.14 -8.57 13.50
CA THR A 142 -4.56 -9.52 12.54
C THR A 142 -4.43 -8.92 11.14
N TYR A 143 -5.42 -8.14 10.71
CA TYR A 143 -5.44 -7.47 9.40
C TYR A 143 -5.80 -6.00 9.56
N CYS A 144 -4.83 -5.13 9.27
CA CYS A 144 -5.02 -3.69 9.30
C CYS A 144 -5.43 -3.21 7.91
N VAL A 145 -6.65 -2.65 7.80
CA VAL A 145 -7.13 -2.04 6.55
C VAL A 145 -6.89 -0.53 6.63
N THR A 146 -6.18 0.01 5.65
CA THR A 146 -5.84 1.43 5.59
C THR A 146 -6.87 2.21 4.76
N PRO A 147 -6.98 3.54 4.93
CA PRO A 147 -7.80 4.39 4.06
C PRO A 147 -7.30 4.52 2.62
N ARG A 148 -6.14 3.95 2.28
CA ARG A 148 -5.58 4.06 0.93
C ARG A 148 -6.36 3.16 -0.03
N ARG A 149 -7.16 3.77 -0.90
CA ARG A 149 -7.85 3.07 -1.98
C ARG A 149 -6.86 2.68 -3.08
N LEU A 150 -6.93 1.42 -3.49
CA LEU A 150 -6.17 0.85 -4.61
C LEU A 150 -7.00 0.73 -5.88
N GLY A 151 -8.32 0.68 -5.75
CA GLY A 151 -9.22 0.58 -6.88
C GLY A 151 -10.68 0.74 -6.51
N SER A 152 -11.48 1.08 -7.51
CA SER A 152 -12.94 1.11 -7.42
C SER A 152 -13.52 0.62 -8.74
N GLY A 153 -14.58 -0.19 -8.69
CA GLY A 153 -15.24 -0.68 -9.90
C GLY A 153 -16.59 -1.31 -9.60
N ALA A 154 -17.20 -1.91 -10.63
CA ALA A 154 -18.52 -2.57 -10.52
C ALA A 154 -18.59 -3.62 -9.40
N TYR A 155 -17.45 -4.24 -9.08
CA TYR A 155 -17.34 -5.33 -8.10
C TYR A 155 -17.01 -4.85 -6.68
N GLY A 156 -16.93 -3.54 -6.43
CA GLY A 156 -16.68 -2.97 -5.12
C GLY A 156 -15.45 -2.08 -5.07
N GLN A 157 -15.04 -1.76 -3.84
CA GLN A 157 -13.85 -0.95 -3.58
C GLN A 157 -12.75 -1.82 -3.00
N VAL A 158 -11.51 -1.49 -3.36
CA VAL A 158 -10.30 -2.19 -2.93
C VAL A 158 -9.41 -1.23 -2.18
N TYR A 159 -9.02 -1.62 -0.97
CA TYR A 159 -8.18 -0.84 -0.08
C TYR A 159 -6.89 -1.58 0.22
N MET A 160 -5.84 -0.83 0.48
CA MET A 160 -4.58 -1.38 0.95
C MET A 160 -4.76 -1.90 2.37
N ALA A 161 -4.32 -3.12 2.62
CA ALA A 161 -4.30 -3.73 3.93
C ALA A 161 -2.97 -4.45 4.19
N TYR A 162 -2.69 -4.79 5.43
CA TYR A 162 -1.54 -5.62 5.75
C TYR A 162 -1.81 -6.54 6.93
N ASN A 163 -1.11 -7.66 6.97
CA ASN A 163 -1.10 -8.53 8.13
C ASN A 163 -0.27 -7.86 9.24
N SER A 164 -0.89 -7.60 10.40
CA SER A 164 -0.26 -6.88 11.52
C SER A 164 0.89 -7.65 12.18
N ILE A 165 0.96 -8.98 11.96
CA ILE A 165 1.98 -9.85 12.54
C ILE A 165 3.18 -9.95 11.59
N SER A 166 2.94 -10.24 10.31
CA SER A 166 4.02 -10.50 9.33
C SER A 166 4.46 -9.29 8.50
N GLY A 167 3.63 -8.24 8.46
CA GLY A 167 3.81 -7.09 7.58
C GLY A 167 3.48 -7.35 6.11
N GLN A 168 2.92 -8.53 5.78
CA GLN A 168 2.54 -8.84 4.41
C GLN A 168 1.48 -7.86 3.92
N GLN A 169 1.80 -7.14 2.85
CA GLN A 169 0.88 -6.23 2.17
C GLN A 169 -0.13 -6.99 1.32
N LEU A 170 -1.39 -6.52 1.33
CA LEU A 170 -2.55 -7.20 0.80
C LEU A 170 -3.53 -6.20 0.16
N ALA A 171 -4.28 -6.66 -0.82
CA ALA A 171 -5.46 -5.96 -1.30
C ALA A 171 -6.70 -6.44 -0.53
N CYS A 172 -7.42 -5.52 0.12
CA CYS A 172 -8.68 -5.79 0.80
C CYS A 172 -9.85 -5.28 -0.04
N LYS A 173 -10.54 -6.21 -0.69
CA LYS A 173 -11.81 -5.93 -1.38
C LYS A 173 -12.94 -6.12 -0.39
N TYR A 174 -13.82 -5.13 -0.26
CA TYR A 174 -14.99 -5.26 0.60
C TYR A 174 -16.31 -5.10 -0.18
N GLY A 175 -17.32 -5.86 0.23
CA GLY A 175 -18.67 -5.83 -0.34
C GLY A 175 -19.73 -5.76 0.75
N LYS A 176 -20.81 -5.01 0.50
CA LYS A 176 -21.96 -4.89 1.43
C LYS A 176 -22.78 -6.19 1.46
N LYS A 177 -23.02 -6.72 2.65
CA LYS A 177 -24.15 -7.60 2.97
C LYS A 177 -25.36 -6.69 3.16
N LEU A 178 -26.39 -6.88 2.35
CA LEU A 178 -27.64 -6.15 2.53
C LEU A 178 -28.44 -6.87 3.62
N LEU A 179 -28.83 -6.14 4.68
CA LEU A 179 -29.81 -6.59 5.68
C LEU A 179 -31.11 -6.94 4.94
N GLU A 180 -31.76 -8.02 5.35
CA GLU A 180 -32.98 -8.57 4.73
C GLU A 180 -34.20 -7.67 4.95
N SER A 181 -34.25 -6.50 4.32
CA SER A 181 -35.45 -5.68 4.22
C SER A 181 -35.73 -5.22 2.78
N GLY A 182 -36.23 -6.17 1.98
CA GLY A 182 -37.07 -5.92 0.80
C GLY A 182 -36.39 -5.59 -0.55
N ARG A 183 -36.34 -6.60 -1.45
CA ARG A 183 -36.45 -6.60 -2.95
C ARG A 183 -35.58 -7.69 -3.61
N GLU A 184 -36.06 -8.93 -3.62
CA GLU A 184 -35.27 -10.17 -3.65
C GLU A 184 -34.51 -10.64 -4.91
N ALA A 185 -34.58 -10.06 -6.12
CA ALA A 185 -33.96 -10.71 -7.30
C ALA A 185 -32.50 -10.34 -7.61
N ASN A 186 -32.13 -9.05 -7.50
CA ASN A 186 -30.74 -8.59 -7.72
C ASN A 186 -29.85 -8.78 -6.47
N LEU A 187 -30.47 -9.09 -5.33
CA LEU A 187 -29.85 -9.16 -4.01
C LEU A 187 -29.11 -10.48 -3.77
N ARG A 188 -29.75 -11.62 -4.09
CA ARG A 188 -29.12 -12.95 -4.02
C ARG A 188 -27.87 -13.00 -4.88
N LYS A 189 -27.94 -12.45 -6.10
CA LYS A 189 -26.82 -12.40 -7.05
C LYS A 189 -25.56 -11.74 -6.50
N ARG A 190 -25.62 -10.68 -5.68
CA ARG A 190 -24.42 -9.99 -5.16
C ARG A 190 -23.79 -10.70 -3.96
N LEU A 191 -24.62 -11.21 -3.03
CA LEU A 191 -24.16 -12.03 -1.91
C LEU A 191 -23.60 -13.37 -2.41
N GLU A 192 -24.26 -13.97 -3.39
CA GLU A 192 -23.73 -15.12 -4.14
C GLU A 192 -22.45 -14.73 -4.87
N PHE A 193 -22.32 -13.52 -5.45
CA PHE A 193 -21.10 -13.13 -6.17
C PHE A 193 -19.88 -13.03 -5.25
N SER A 194 -19.95 -12.30 -4.13
CA SER A 194 -18.82 -12.24 -3.18
C SER A 194 -18.52 -13.61 -2.56
N SER A 195 -19.55 -14.41 -2.29
CA SER A 195 -19.39 -15.77 -1.76
C SER A 195 -18.82 -16.72 -2.81
N ARG A 196 -19.23 -16.61 -4.07
CA ARG A 196 -18.76 -17.42 -5.20
C ARG A 196 -17.35 -17.05 -5.60
N GLU A 197 -17.01 -15.76 -5.60
CA GLU A 197 -15.63 -15.31 -5.77
C GLU A 197 -14.72 -15.90 -4.70
N ALA A 198 -15.13 -15.82 -3.42
CA ALA A 198 -14.42 -16.48 -2.34
C ALA A 198 -14.30 -18.00 -2.54
N LEU A 199 -15.37 -18.67 -2.95
CA LEU A 199 -15.38 -20.12 -3.19
C LEU A 199 -14.46 -20.53 -4.34
N ILE A 200 -14.46 -19.79 -5.45
CA ILE A 200 -13.61 -20.06 -6.60
C ILE A 200 -12.14 -19.82 -6.24
N LEU A 201 -11.83 -18.68 -5.62
CA LEU A 201 -10.44 -18.31 -5.34
C LEU A 201 -9.83 -19.11 -4.19
N LYS A 202 -10.63 -19.70 -3.31
CA LYS A 202 -10.14 -20.52 -2.19
C LYS A 202 -9.30 -21.72 -2.66
N ASP A 203 -9.71 -22.33 -3.77
CA ASP A 203 -9.12 -23.59 -4.24
C ASP A 203 -8.12 -23.37 -5.41
N LEU A 204 -7.85 -22.12 -5.79
CA LEU A 204 -6.90 -21.77 -6.84
C LEU A 204 -5.51 -21.45 -6.26
N CYS A 205 -4.50 -22.18 -6.70
CA CYS A 205 -3.10 -21.94 -6.36
C CYS A 205 -2.24 -22.05 -7.62
N HIS A 206 -1.91 -20.90 -8.21
CA HIS A 206 -1.11 -20.84 -9.44
C HIS A 206 -0.28 -19.55 -9.44
N PRO A 207 1.00 -19.57 -9.88
CA PRO A 207 1.89 -18.41 -9.82
C PRO A 207 1.36 -17.16 -10.54
N ASN A 208 0.52 -17.33 -11.56
CA ASN A 208 -0.08 -16.22 -12.32
C ASN A 208 -1.55 -15.94 -11.96
N ILE A 209 -2.05 -16.46 -10.83
CA ILE A 209 -3.41 -16.20 -10.34
C ILE A 209 -3.31 -15.60 -8.94
N ILE A 210 -3.94 -14.44 -8.76
CA ILE A 210 -3.98 -13.75 -7.46
C ILE A 210 -4.61 -14.67 -6.41
N SER A 211 -3.83 -14.98 -5.38
CA SER A 211 -4.26 -15.87 -4.30
C SER A 211 -5.15 -15.14 -3.30
N LEU A 212 -6.23 -15.81 -2.88
CA LEU A 212 -7.05 -15.39 -1.74
C LEU A 212 -6.39 -15.85 -0.43
N LYS A 213 -6.00 -14.90 0.42
CA LYS A 213 -5.33 -15.19 1.69
C LYS A 213 -6.32 -15.36 2.85
N LYS A 214 -7.38 -14.55 2.89
CA LYS A 214 -8.39 -14.62 3.95
C LYS A 214 -9.74 -14.08 3.49
N VAL A 215 -10.81 -14.65 4.04
CA VAL A 215 -12.16 -14.09 3.98
C VAL A 215 -12.62 -13.80 5.40
N ILE A 216 -13.10 -12.60 5.65
CA ILE A 216 -13.74 -12.21 6.90
C ILE A 216 -15.16 -11.77 6.59
N GLN A 217 -16.11 -12.33 7.32
CA GLN A 217 -17.52 -12.00 7.18
C GLN A 217 -18.01 -11.37 8.47
N THR A 218 -18.56 -10.17 8.37
CA THR A 218 -19.16 -9.44 9.49
C THR A 218 -20.68 -9.37 9.30
N SER A 219 -21.37 -8.57 10.10
CA SER A 219 -22.82 -8.40 9.98
C SER A 219 -23.21 -7.68 8.68
N TYR A 220 -22.43 -6.69 8.25
CA TYR A 220 -22.78 -5.81 7.12
C TYR A 220 -21.85 -5.93 5.93
N HIS A 221 -20.69 -6.59 6.05
CA HIS A 221 -19.74 -6.68 4.96
C HIS A 221 -19.07 -8.05 4.86
N VAL A 222 -18.55 -8.33 3.67
CA VAL A 222 -17.57 -9.40 3.41
C VAL A 222 -16.29 -8.74 2.98
N TYR A 223 -15.17 -9.13 3.59
CA TYR A 223 -13.83 -8.66 3.31
C TYR A 223 -13.03 -9.82 2.71
N LEU A 224 -12.53 -9.64 1.49
CA LEU A 224 -11.63 -10.56 0.82
C LEU A 224 -10.23 -9.97 0.83
N PHE A 225 -9.29 -10.66 1.47
CA PHE A 225 -7.89 -10.29 1.50
C PHE A 225 -7.14 -11.12 0.46
N GLN A 226 -6.57 -10.43 -0.52
CA GLN A 226 -5.89 -10.99 -1.67
C GLN A 226 -4.43 -10.54 -1.68
N GLU A 227 -3.59 -11.28 -2.40
CA GLU A 227 -2.22 -10.86 -2.67
C GLU A 227 -2.19 -9.48 -3.34
N LEU A 228 -1.28 -8.62 -2.89
CA LEU A 228 -1.02 -7.33 -3.51
C LEU A 228 0.02 -7.52 -4.61
N LEU A 229 -0.25 -6.98 -5.80
CA LEU A 229 0.65 -6.99 -6.96
C LEU A 229 1.76 -5.94 -6.81
#